data_AF-A0A7V0NS75-F1
#
_entry.id   AF-A0A7V0NS75-F1
#
_cell.length_a   1.000
_cell.length_b   1.000
_cell.length_c   1.000
_cell.angle_alpha   90.00
_cell.angle_beta   90.00
_cell.angle_gamma   90.00
#
_symmetry.space_group_name_H-M   'P 1'
#
loop_
_entity.id
_entity.type
_entity.pdbx_description
1 polymer ?
#
loop_
_entity_poly.entity_id
_entity_poly.type
_entity_poly.pdbx_seq_one_letter_code
_entity_poly.pdbx_strand_id
1 'polypeptide(L)'
;LTVGIVASIGAHFLQRVLSLPGLALSNRLFGALLALTWALFLAVLVLSLLVVLPLPPSVGDQLDNSTVATYLTDPDAPPQQVFQAIAGDRVLEALLNMQDLVGGKEVILQEGETLELPAAAANDLAVDDKAATEIFDLLNRSRVEEGLDPLAWSAALADIGDAYATEMYLGGFFSHDSAVTGNVVVRVKKAGIPYRVLGENLALAATPKAVHDGLMASRGHRENILRPEFTRVGIGVVAGPLGLMVVEVFQG
;
A
#
# COMPACT_ATOMS: atom_id res chain seq x y z
N LEU A 1 -22.14 -21.72 21.68
CA LEU A 1 -23.43 -22.40 21.37
C LEU A 1 -24.57 -21.44 20.95
N THR A 2 -24.44 -20.12 21.13
CA THR A 2 -25.56 -19.16 21.01
C THR A 2 -25.69 -18.47 19.65
N VAL A 3 -24.63 -18.40 18.83
CA VAL A 3 -24.69 -17.79 17.49
C VAL A 3 -25.44 -18.67 16.48
N GLY A 4 -25.32 -20.00 16.60
CA GLY A 4 -25.98 -20.95 15.70
C GLY A 4 -27.50 -20.98 15.84
N ILE A 5 -28.04 -20.68 17.03
CA ILE A 5 -29.49 -20.68 17.29
C ILE A 5 -30.13 -19.42 16.67
N VAL A 6 -29.48 -18.27 16.79
CA VAL A 6 -29.96 -17.00 16.21
C VAL A 6 -29.95 -17.06 14.68
N ALA A 7 -28.92 -17.64 14.07
CA ALA A 7 -28.85 -17.86 12.62
C ALA A 7 -29.95 -18.82 12.12
N SER A 8 -30.27 -19.86 12.89
CA SER A 8 -31.31 -20.83 12.52
C SER A 8 -32.73 -20.24 12.63
N ILE A 9 -32.98 -19.39 13.62
CA ILE A 9 -34.25 -18.66 13.75
C ILE A 9 -34.43 -17.64 12.61
N GLY A 10 -33.36 -16.92 12.24
CA GLY A 10 -33.36 -15.98 11.11
C GLY A 10 -33.62 -16.67 9.77
N ALA A 11 -32.97 -17.82 9.52
CA ALA A 11 -33.16 -18.62 8.31
C ALA A 11 -34.58 -19.19 8.22
N HIS A 12 -35.14 -19.69 9.33
CA HIS A 12 -36.49 -20.23 9.35
C HIS A 12 -37.57 -19.15 9.16
N PHE A 13 -37.35 -17.95 9.71
CA PHE A 13 -38.25 -16.81 9.51
C PHE A 13 -38.20 -16.29 8.07
N LEU A 14 -36.99 -16.16 7.48
CA LEU A 14 -36.85 -15.78 6.06
C LEU A 14 -37.53 -16.79 5.12
N GLN A 15 -37.40 -18.09 5.41
CA GLN A 15 -38.01 -19.14 4.59
C GLN A 15 -39.54 -19.13 4.64
N ARG A 16 -40.14 -18.65 5.74
CA ARG A 16 -41.60 -18.53 5.89
C ARG A 16 -42.17 -17.27 5.25
N VAL A 17 -41.40 -16.18 5.22
CA VAL A 17 -41.84 -14.87 4.71
C VAL A 17 -41.59 -14.73 3.20
N LEU A 18 -40.55 -15.39 2.68
CA LEU A 18 -40.19 -15.37 1.27
C LEU A 18 -40.49 -16.75 0.64
N SER A 19 -41.75 -16.99 0.29
CA SER A 19 -42.14 -18.10 -0.58
C SER A 19 -41.65 -17.85 -2.01
N LEU A 20 -40.34 -18.02 -2.25
CA LEU A 20 -39.74 -17.88 -3.58
C LEU A 20 -40.00 -19.16 -4.41
N PRO A 21 -40.87 -19.13 -5.42
CA PRO A 21 -41.12 -20.29 -6.26
C PRO A 21 -39.97 -20.45 -7.25
N GLY A 22 -39.39 -21.65 -7.34
CA GLY A 22 -38.47 -22.00 -8.45
C GLY A 22 -36.96 -22.05 -8.16
N LEU A 23 -36.51 -22.42 -6.95
CA LEU A 23 -35.11 -22.81 -6.77
C LEU A 23 -34.93 -24.26 -7.25
N ALA A 24 -34.54 -24.43 -8.52
CA ALA A 24 -34.10 -25.71 -9.08
C ALA A 24 -33.07 -26.40 -8.17
N LEU A 25 -32.99 -27.74 -8.19
CA LEU A 25 -32.02 -28.51 -7.39
C LEU A 25 -30.59 -27.98 -7.58
N SER A 26 -30.26 -27.52 -8.79
CA SER A 26 -29.03 -26.83 -9.13
C SER A 26 -28.79 -25.58 -8.27
N ASN A 27 -29.78 -24.70 -8.09
CA ASN A 27 -29.63 -23.49 -7.27
C ASN A 27 -29.37 -23.81 -5.79
N ARG A 28 -29.96 -24.88 -5.28
CA ARG A 28 -29.69 -25.36 -3.91
C ARG A 28 -28.30 -25.96 -3.79
N LEU A 29 -27.86 -26.73 -4.80
CA LEU A 29 -26.54 -27.35 -4.82
C LEU A 29 -25.43 -26.31 -4.96
N PHE A 30 -25.57 -25.37 -5.90
CA PHE A 30 -24.64 -24.26 -6.09
C PHE A 30 -24.64 -23.30 -4.90
N GLY A 31 -25.81 -23.02 -4.32
CA GLY A 31 -25.92 -22.21 -3.10
C GLY A 31 -25.25 -22.88 -1.90
N ALA A 32 -25.44 -24.19 -1.72
CA ALA A 32 -24.79 -24.95 -0.66
C ALA A 32 -23.27 -25.05 -0.86
N LEU A 33 -22.82 -25.29 -2.10
CA LEU A 33 -21.39 -25.31 -2.44
C LEU A 33 -20.73 -23.95 -2.17
N LEU A 34 -21.39 -22.87 -2.58
CA LEU A 34 -20.92 -21.51 -2.32
C LEU A 34 -20.88 -21.19 -0.82
N ALA A 35 -21.90 -21.60 -0.06
CA ALA A 35 -21.92 -21.42 1.39
C ALA A 35 -20.80 -22.23 2.09
N LEU A 36 -20.53 -23.45 1.64
CA LEU A 36 -19.42 -24.28 2.12
C LEU A 36 -18.06 -23.65 1.83
N THR A 37 -17.86 -23.12 0.62
CA THR A 37 -16.62 -22.41 0.26
C THR A 37 -16.43 -21.16 1.11
N TRP A 38 -17.50 -20.40 1.38
CA TRP A 38 -17.45 -19.22 2.24
C TRP A 38 -17.22 -19.56 3.70
N ALA A 39 -17.84 -20.62 4.21
CA ALA A 39 -17.62 -21.08 5.58
C ALA A 39 -16.18 -21.55 5.81
N LEU A 40 -15.61 -22.26 4.83
CA LEU A 40 -14.21 -22.69 4.87
C LEU A 40 -13.26 -21.48 4.81
N PHE A 41 -13.53 -20.52 3.91
CA PHE A 41 -12.78 -19.27 3.81
C PHE A 41 -12.77 -18.50 5.14
N LEU A 42 -13.94 -18.34 5.76
CA LEU A 42 -14.07 -17.60 7.02
C LEU A 42 -13.40 -18.35 8.18
N ALA A 43 -13.42 -19.69 8.19
CA ALA A 43 -12.73 -20.49 9.17
C ALA A 43 -11.20 -20.35 9.06
N VAL A 44 -10.65 -20.42 7.84
CA VAL A 44 -9.22 -20.19 7.57
C VAL A 44 -8.83 -18.79 8.03
N LEU A 45 -9.59 -17.76 7.65
CA LEU A 45 -9.32 -16.37 8.04
C LEU A 45 -9.28 -16.18 9.57
N VAL A 46 -10.24 -16.74 10.30
CA VAL A 46 -10.30 -16.66 11.77
C VAL A 46 -9.14 -17.42 12.41
N LEU A 47 -8.81 -18.61 11.91
CA LEU A 47 -7.67 -19.40 12.40
C LEU A 47 -6.35 -18.67 12.17
N SER A 48 -6.13 -18.10 10.98
CA SER A 48 -4.94 -17.30 10.67
C SER A 48 -4.82 -16.07 11.58
N LEU A 49 -5.92 -15.39 11.89
CA LEU A 49 -5.93 -14.27 12.84
C LEU A 49 -5.61 -14.69 14.28
N LEU A 50 -6.11 -15.85 14.71
CA LEU A 50 -5.87 -16.37 16.07
C LEU A 50 -4.40 -16.75 16.31
N VAL A 51 -3.69 -17.19 15.27
CA VAL A 51 -2.24 -17.50 15.36
C VAL A 51 -1.40 -16.24 15.58
N VAL A 52 -1.84 -15.08 15.06
CA VAL A 52 -1.09 -13.81 15.14
C VAL A 52 -1.36 -13.06 16.45
N LEU A 53 -2.49 -13.31 17.11
CA LEU A 53 -2.86 -12.63 18.35
C LEU A 53 -2.16 -13.26 19.58
N PRO A 54 -1.74 -12.47 20.59
CA PRO A 54 -1.16 -12.99 21.82
C PRO A 54 -2.25 -13.67 22.67
N LEU A 55 -2.51 -14.94 22.39
CA LEU A 55 -3.51 -15.72 23.09
C LEU A 55 -3.01 -16.21 24.47
N PRO A 56 -3.92 -16.41 25.44
CA PRO A 56 -3.58 -17.09 26.68
C PRO A 56 -2.96 -18.48 26.40
N PRO A 57 -1.97 -18.94 27.18
CA PRO A 57 -1.26 -20.21 26.94
C PRO A 57 -2.18 -21.42 26.80
N SER A 58 -3.29 -21.45 27.56
CA SER A 58 -4.29 -22.52 27.50
C SER A 58 -5.01 -22.65 26.14
N VAL A 59 -5.03 -21.58 25.34
CA VAL A 59 -5.66 -21.55 24.01
C VAL A 59 -4.62 -21.74 22.92
N GLY A 60 -3.42 -21.17 23.08
CA GLY A 60 -2.28 -21.37 22.17
C GLY A 60 -1.87 -22.84 22.08
N ASP A 61 -1.67 -23.49 23.23
CA ASP A 61 -1.26 -24.90 23.28
C ASP A 61 -2.28 -25.86 22.63
N GLN A 62 -3.58 -25.50 22.63
CA GLN A 62 -4.63 -26.30 21.99
C GLN A 62 -4.70 -26.09 20.48
N LEU A 63 -4.34 -24.91 19.99
CA LEU A 63 -4.22 -24.60 18.56
C LEU A 63 -2.98 -25.27 17.97
N ASP A 64 -1.85 -25.21 18.68
CA ASP A 64 -0.58 -25.80 18.22
C ASP A 64 -0.64 -27.33 18.12
N ASN A 65 -1.44 -27.97 18.98
CA ASN A 65 -1.64 -29.42 18.97
C ASN A 65 -2.81 -29.89 18.08
N SER A 66 -3.51 -28.98 17.39
CA SER A 66 -4.65 -29.32 16.55
C SER A 66 -4.22 -29.62 15.12
N THR A 67 -4.35 -30.89 14.70
CA THR A 67 -4.09 -31.32 13.31
C THR A 67 -4.90 -30.53 12.29
N VAL A 68 -6.12 -30.11 12.66
CA VAL A 68 -6.99 -29.31 11.79
C VAL A 68 -6.48 -27.88 11.67
N ALA A 69 -6.00 -27.29 12.76
CA ALA A 69 -5.42 -25.96 12.73
C ALA A 69 -4.14 -25.97 11.88
N THR A 70 -3.23 -26.92 12.14
CA THR A 70 -2.00 -27.08 11.37
C THR A 70 -2.27 -27.23 9.87
N TYR A 71 -3.23 -28.08 9.47
CA TYR A 71 -3.57 -28.27 8.06
C TYR A 71 -4.21 -27.04 7.39
N LEU A 72 -5.00 -26.26 8.14
CA LEU A 72 -5.66 -25.06 7.60
C LEU A 72 -4.73 -23.85 7.53
N THR A 73 -3.66 -23.82 8.33
CA THR A 73 -2.69 -22.71 8.38
C THR A 73 -1.36 -23.03 7.69
N ASP A 74 -1.15 -24.26 7.22
CA ASP A 74 0.03 -24.66 6.45
C ASP A 74 0.05 -23.91 5.11
N PRO A 75 1.13 -23.15 4.81
CA PRO A 75 1.25 -22.36 3.58
C PRO A 75 1.16 -23.20 2.30
N ASP A 76 1.57 -24.47 2.37
CA ASP A 76 1.60 -25.36 1.21
C ASP A 76 0.33 -26.22 1.09
N ALA A 77 -0.60 -26.12 2.05
CA ALA A 77 -1.83 -26.90 2.03
C ALA A 77 -2.87 -26.34 1.04
N PRO A 78 -3.71 -27.21 0.44
CA PRO A 78 -4.72 -26.79 -0.53
C PRO A 78 -5.67 -25.66 -0.07
N PRO A 79 -6.14 -25.61 1.19
CA PRO A 79 -6.97 -24.51 1.67
C PRO A 79 -6.27 -23.14 1.56
N GLN A 80 -4.97 -23.09 1.83
CA GLN A 80 -4.19 -21.85 1.81
C GLN A 80 -3.82 -21.43 0.38
N GLN A 81 -3.55 -22.38 -0.52
CA GLN A 81 -3.37 -22.09 -1.95
C GLN A 81 -4.65 -21.56 -2.61
N VAL A 82 -5.80 -22.13 -2.26
CA VAL A 82 -7.11 -21.65 -2.74
C VAL A 82 -7.44 -20.29 -2.13
N PHE A 83 -7.11 -20.08 -0.86
CA PHE A 83 -7.18 -18.75 -0.24
C PHE A 83 -6.33 -17.77 -1.03
N GLN A 84 -5.03 -18.00 -1.25
CA GLN A 84 -4.16 -17.13 -2.03
C GLN A 84 -4.67 -16.86 -3.46
N ALA A 85 -5.24 -17.86 -4.14
CA ALA A 85 -5.78 -17.70 -5.50
C ALA A 85 -7.07 -16.85 -5.55
N ILE A 86 -7.90 -16.88 -4.50
CA ILE A 86 -9.16 -16.13 -4.42
C ILE A 86 -8.96 -14.76 -3.73
N ALA A 87 -8.06 -14.73 -2.75
CA ALA A 87 -7.75 -13.61 -1.88
C ALA A 87 -6.63 -12.73 -2.41
N GLY A 88 -5.67 -13.23 -3.21
CA GLY A 88 -4.45 -12.50 -3.57
C GLY A 88 -4.69 -11.05 -3.97
N ASP A 89 -5.60 -10.83 -4.93
CA ASP A 89 -5.95 -9.47 -5.35
C ASP A 89 -7.02 -8.83 -4.45
N ARG A 90 -8.01 -9.59 -3.96
CA ARG A 90 -9.19 -9.05 -3.26
C ARG A 90 -9.02 -8.82 -1.76
N VAL A 91 -8.14 -9.58 -1.10
CA VAL A 91 -7.72 -9.36 0.28
C VAL A 91 -6.70 -8.23 0.32
N LEU A 92 -5.84 -8.08 -0.70
CA LEU A 92 -5.10 -6.84 -0.86
C LEU A 92 -6.09 -5.68 -1.03
N GLU A 93 -7.07 -5.76 -1.94
CA GLU A 93 -8.13 -4.74 -2.10
C GLU A 93 -8.97 -4.49 -0.82
N ALA A 94 -9.30 -5.53 -0.05
CA ALA A 94 -10.10 -5.44 1.18
C ALA A 94 -9.28 -4.95 2.39
N LEU A 95 -8.00 -5.30 2.48
CA LEU A 95 -7.05 -4.70 3.43
C LEU A 95 -6.85 -3.23 3.08
N LEU A 96 -6.71 -2.93 1.79
CA LEU A 96 -6.63 -1.57 1.26
C LEU A 96 -7.93 -0.77 1.45
N ASN A 97 -9.11 -1.40 1.46
CA ASN A 97 -10.42 -0.76 1.77
C ASN A 97 -10.72 -0.69 3.28
N MET A 98 -10.21 -1.61 4.11
CA MET A 98 -10.29 -1.50 5.56
C MET A 98 -9.28 -0.47 6.10
N GLN A 99 -8.18 -0.23 5.40
CA GLN A 99 -7.23 0.84 5.68
C GLN A 99 -7.80 2.24 5.40
N ASP A 100 -8.72 2.37 4.44
CA ASP A 100 -9.53 3.59 4.25
C ASP A 100 -10.48 3.88 5.43
N LEU A 101 -10.76 2.89 6.30
CA LEU A 101 -11.62 3.03 7.49
C LEU A 101 -10.86 3.22 8.81
N VAL A 102 -9.55 2.90 8.86
CA VAL A 102 -8.75 2.98 10.11
C VAL A 102 -7.48 3.85 9.97
N GLY A 103 -7.06 4.23 8.77
CA GLY A 103 -6.02 5.24 8.59
C GLY A 103 -5.11 5.01 7.39
N GLY A 104 -5.16 5.97 6.46
CA GLY A 104 -4.04 6.47 5.65
C GLY A 104 -3.27 5.45 4.83
N LYS A 105 -3.70 5.28 3.57
CA LYS A 105 -3.00 4.57 2.48
C LYS A 105 -1.85 5.40 1.90
N GLU A 106 -1.18 6.17 2.75
CA GLU A 106 -0.16 7.15 2.42
C GLU A 106 0.85 7.16 3.56
N VAL A 107 2.09 6.74 3.30
CA VAL A 107 3.20 7.05 4.19
C VAL A 107 3.81 8.34 3.70
N ILE A 108 3.49 9.43 4.41
CA ILE A 108 4.06 10.75 4.17
C ILE A 108 4.93 11.07 5.37
N LEU A 109 6.24 10.94 5.22
CA LEU A 109 7.19 11.23 6.31
C LEU A 109 7.33 12.73 6.49
N GLN A 110 7.28 13.20 7.72
CA GLN A 110 7.67 14.57 8.05
C GLN A 110 9.19 14.68 8.19
N GLU A 111 9.74 15.91 8.14
CA GLU A 111 11.18 16.15 8.31
C GLU A 111 11.70 15.47 9.60
N GLY A 112 12.68 14.57 9.44
CA GLY A 112 13.35 13.87 10.55
C GLY A 112 12.74 12.52 10.95
N GLU A 113 11.65 12.07 10.32
CA GLU A 113 11.10 10.73 10.53
C GLU A 113 11.80 9.69 9.64
N THR A 114 12.07 8.50 10.19
CA THR A 114 12.60 7.36 9.44
C THR A 114 11.69 6.17 9.66
N LEU A 115 11.28 5.54 8.58
CA LEU A 115 10.50 4.32 8.59
C LEU A 115 11.37 3.16 8.07
N GLU A 116 11.48 2.11 8.87
CA GLU A 116 12.08 0.85 8.45
C GLU A 116 11.11 0.09 7.54
N LEU A 117 11.59 -0.35 6.38
CA LEU A 117 10.85 -1.09 5.37
C LEU A 117 11.51 -2.46 5.13
N PRO A 118 10.76 -3.47 4.64
CA PRO A 118 11.40 -4.66 4.11
C PRO A 118 12.25 -4.28 2.89
N ALA A 119 13.55 -4.60 2.95
CA ALA A 119 14.45 -4.40 1.83
C ALA A 119 14.02 -5.22 0.61
N ALA A 120 14.03 -4.59 -0.57
CA ALA A 120 13.71 -5.23 -1.84
C ALA A 120 14.97 -5.75 -2.54
N ALA A 121 14.82 -6.80 -3.35
CA ALA A 121 15.91 -7.27 -4.20
C ALA A 121 16.01 -6.40 -5.46
N ALA A 122 17.23 -6.18 -5.97
CA ALA A 122 17.47 -5.29 -7.11
C ALA A 122 16.74 -5.72 -8.40
N ASN A 123 16.47 -7.03 -8.56
CA ASN A 123 15.72 -7.57 -9.69
C ASN A 123 14.21 -7.28 -9.62
N ASP A 124 13.70 -6.82 -8.48
CA ASP A 124 12.29 -6.48 -8.26
C ASP A 124 12.03 -4.97 -8.44
N LEU A 125 13.08 -4.19 -8.76
CA LEU A 125 13.01 -2.74 -8.91
C LEU A 125 13.04 -2.35 -10.38
N ALA A 126 12.20 -1.38 -10.75
CA ALA A 126 12.20 -0.78 -12.08
C ALA A 126 11.96 0.73 -11.99
N VAL A 127 12.78 1.52 -12.68
CA VAL A 127 12.51 2.95 -12.87
C VAL A 127 11.25 3.10 -13.74
N ASP A 128 10.33 3.98 -13.32
CA ASP A 128 9.05 4.21 -14.00
C ASP A 128 8.94 5.67 -14.47
N ASP A 129 9.57 5.96 -15.62
CA ASP A 129 9.54 7.27 -16.28
C ASP A 129 8.11 7.74 -16.63
N LYS A 130 7.20 6.79 -16.86
CA LYS A 130 5.82 7.09 -17.20
C LYS A 130 5.09 7.62 -15.97
N ALA A 131 5.25 6.96 -14.82
CA ALA A 131 4.73 7.46 -13.55
C ALA A 131 5.36 8.81 -13.20
N ALA A 132 6.66 9.00 -13.41
CA ALA A 132 7.34 10.27 -13.16
C ALA A 132 6.73 11.43 -13.98
N THR A 133 6.45 11.17 -15.26
CA THR A 133 5.80 12.15 -16.15
C THR A 133 4.37 12.49 -15.69
N GLU A 134 3.59 11.48 -15.27
CA GLU A 134 2.23 11.70 -14.78
C GLU A 134 2.20 12.53 -13.49
N ILE A 135 3.12 12.27 -12.55
CA ILE A 135 3.27 13.06 -11.32
C ILE A 135 3.67 14.49 -11.65
N PHE A 136 4.62 14.69 -12.58
CA PHE A 136 5.02 16.02 -13.03
C PHE A 136 3.87 16.85 -13.61
N ASP A 137 3.00 16.22 -14.41
CA ASP A 137 1.83 16.88 -14.98
C ASP A 137 0.79 17.25 -13.92
N LEU A 138 0.58 16.38 -12.92
CA LEU A 138 -0.31 16.65 -11.79
C LEU A 138 0.23 17.80 -10.92
N LEU A 139 1.53 17.77 -10.61
CA LEU A 139 2.24 18.81 -9.87
C LEU A 139 2.08 20.18 -10.53
N ASN A 140 2.41 20.27 -11.82
CA ASN A 140 2.32 21.53 -12.55
C ASN A 140 0.88 22.02 -12.74
N ARG A 141 -0.10 21.11 -12.83
CA ARG A 141 -1.51 21.49 -12.82
C ARG A 141 -1.88 22.18 -11.51
N SER A 142 -1.52 21.61 -10.36
CA SER A 142 -1.78 22.23 -9.06
C SER A 142 -1.08 23.59 -8.91
N ARG A 143 0.13 23.76 -9.44
CA ARG A 143 0.81 25.07 -9.46
C ARG A 143 0.05 26.11 -10.28
N VAL A 144 -0.40 25.73 -11.48
CA VAL A 144 -1.19 26.64 -12.35
C VAL A 144 -2.54 27.00 -11.72
N GLU A 145 -3.20 26.04 -11.08
CA GLU A 145 -4.47 26.28 -10.35
C GLU A 145 -4.30 27.28 -9.19
N GLU A 146 -3.12 27.33 -8.56
CA GLU A 146 -2.76 28.27 -7.50
C GLU A 146 -2.11 29.57 -8.03
N GLY A 147 -2.10 29.76 -9.36
CA GLY A 147 -1.59 30.99 -9.99
C GLY A 147 -0.06 31.09 -10.04
N LEU A 148 0.66 29.98 -9.93
CA LEU A 148 2.11 29.90 -10.01
C LEU A 148 2.59 29.44 -11.38
N ASP A 149 3.81 29.82 -11.74
CA ASP A 149 4.47 29.33 -12.95
C ASP A 149 4.77 27.81 -12.81
N PRO A 150 4.58 27.03 -13.89
CA PRO A 150 4.96 25.62 -13.92
C PRO A 150 6.48 25.47 -13.78
N LEU A 151 6.91 24.42 -13.09
CA LEU A 151 8.31 24.05 -12.97
C LEU A 151 8.81 23.41 -14.26
N ALA A 152 10.06 23.69 -14.61
CA ALA A 152 10.75 23.02 -15.70
C ALA A 152 11.31 21.67 -15.24
N TRP A 153 11.17 20.64 -16.07
CA TRP A 153 11.78 19.33 -15.82
C TRP A 153 13.30 19.42 -15.79
N SER A 154 13.92 18.74 -14.83
CA SER A 154 15.37 18.65 -14.67
C SER A 154 15.80 17.19 -14.60
N ALA A 155 16.32 16.65 -15.71
CA ALA A 155 16.78 15.27 -15.80
C ALA A 155 17.86 14.96 -14.74
N ALA A 156 18.80 15.88 -14.51
CA ALA A 156 19.84 15.69 -13.51
C ALA A 156 19.31 15.59 -12.07
N LEU A 157 18.15 16.20 -11.78
CA LEU A 157 17.48 16.05 -10.48
C LEU A 157 16.66 14.75 -10.43
N ALA A 158 16.07 14.33 -11.55
CA ALA A 158 15.37 13.06 -11.65
C ALA A 158 16.34 11.87 -11.44
N ASP A 159 17.53 11.92 -12.03
CA ASP A 159 18.59 10.93 -11.81
C ASP A 159 18.97 10.80 -10.32
N ILE A 160 18.99 11.92 -9.58
CA ILE A 160 19.21 11.93 -8.13
C ILE A 160 18.03 11.26 -7.41
N GLY A 161 16.81 11.58 -7.83
CA GLY A 161 15.59 10.97 -7.30
C GLY A 161 15.55 9.46 -7.51
N ASP A 162 15.85 8.96 -8.71
CA ASP A 162 15.85 7.54 -9.04
C ASP A 162 16.91 6.79 -8.25
N ALA A 163 18.11 7.36 -8.14
CA ALA A 163 19.18 6.79 -7.34
C ALA A 163 18.78 6.69 -5.86
N TYR A 164 18.10 7.71 -5.33
CA TYR A 164 17.71 7.72 -3.92
C TYR A 164 16.50 6.84 -3.62
N ALA A 165 15.51 6.80 -4.51
CA ALA A 165 14.40 5.85 -4.43
C ALA A 165 14.90 4.40 -4.48
N THR A 166 15.87 4.11 -5.37
CA THR A 166 16.51 2.79 -5.44
C THR A 166 17.23 2.46 -4.13
N GLU A 167 17.98 3.42 -3.57
CA GLU A 167 18.70 3.25 -2.31
C GLU A 167 17.76 2.93 -1.14
N MET A 168 16.66 3.66 -1.01
CA MET A 168 15.63 3.44 0.02
C MET A 168 15.02 2.03 -0.08
N TYR A 169 14.69 1.58 -1.30
CA TYR A 169 14.19 0.21 -1.50
C TYR A 169 15.22 -0.86 -1.15
N LEU A 170 16.46 -0.73 -1.62
CA LEU A 170 17.52 -1.72 -1.39
C LEU A 170 17.96 -1.74 0.08
N GLY A 171 17.96 -0.57 0.72
CA GLY A 171 18.36 -0.39 2.11
C GLY A 171 17.25 -0.73 3.10
N GLY A 172 16.00 -0.87 2.65
CA GLY A 172 14.86 -1.15 3.53
C GLY A 172 14.55 0.03 4.44
N PHE A 173 14.56 1.25 3.92
CA PHE A 173 14.22 2.43 4.70
C PHE A 173 13.46 3.45 3.86
N PHE A 174 12.74 4.33 4.52
CA PHE A 174 12.11 5.51 3.94
C PHE A 174 12.47 6.68 4.86
N SER A 175 13.22 7.67 4.33
CA SER A 175 13.73 8.82 5.08
C SER A 175 14.30 9.87 4.12
N HIS A 176 14.35 11.13 4.55
CA HIS A 176 15.07 12.21 3.85
C HIS A 176 16.59 12.13 4.00
N ASP A 177 17.04 11.49 5.09
CA ASP A 177 18.43 11.32 5.45
C ASP A 177 18.90 9.90 5.17
N SER A 178 20.07 9.77 4.56
CA SER A 178 20.77 8.50 4.42
C SER A 178 22.12 8.54 5.12
N ALA A 179 22.45 7.45 5.79
CA ALA A 179 23.79 7.22 6.33
C ALA A 179 24.88 7.09 5.23
N VAL A 180 24.48 6.79 3.99
CA VAL A 180 25.39 6.55 2.85
C VAL A 180 25.49 7.79 1.96
N THR A 181 24.36 8.39 1.59
CA THR A 181 24.31 9.50 0.61
C THR A 181 24.02 10.87 1.23
N GLY A 182 23.75 10.94 2.53
CA GLY A 182 23.39 12.16 3.24
C GLY A 182 21.94 12.57 2.97
N ASN A 183 21.65 13.87 3.09
CA ASN A 183 20.37 14.46 2.70
C ASN A 183 20.41 15.00 1.26
N VAL A 184 19.28 15.53 0.78
CA VAL A 184 19.15 16.08 -0.58
C VAL A 184 20.20 17.14 -0.90
N VAL A 185 20.59 17.97 0.08
CA VAL A 185 21.64 18.99 -0.08
C VAL A 185 22.97 18.34 -0.40
N VAL A 186 23.34 17.27 0.30
CA VAL A 186 24.56 16.50 0.03
C VAL A 186 24.50 15.84 -1.35
N ARG A 187 23.37 15.19 -1.69
CA ARG A 187 23.17 14.52 -2.99
C ARG A 187 23.32 15.50 -4.16
N VAL A 188 22.63 16.63 -4.12
CA VAL A 188 22.67 17.67 -5.18
C VAL A 188 24.03 18.34 -5.27
N LYS A 189 24.66 18.64 -4.13
CA LYS A 189 26.02 19.22 -4.11
C LYS A 189 27.06 18.26 -4.68
N LYS A 190 26.96 16.96 -4.39
CA LYS A 190 27.85 15.92 -4.95
C LYS A 190 27.71 15.81 -6.46
N ALA A 191 26.51 16.02 -7.00
CA ALA A 191 26.25 16.07 -8.44
C ALA A 191 26.74 17.37 -9.11
N GLY A 192 27.23 18.36 -8.35
CA GLY A 192 27.73 19.62 -8.89
C GLY A 192 26.63 20.54 -9.43
N ILE A 193 25.38 20.34 -9.01
CA ILE A 193 24.22 21.10 -9.49
C ILE A 193 24.12 22.39 -8.65
N PRO A 194 24.19 23.59 -9.27
CA PRO A 194 24.10 24.86 -8.54
C PRO A 194 22.65 25.16 -8.15
N TYR A 195 22.39 25.60 -6.94
CA TYR A 195 21.04 25.99 -6.48
C TYR A 195 21.12 27.17 -5.52
N ARG A 196 20.04 27.97 -5.44
CA ARG A 196 19.82 28.99 -4.41
C ARG A 196 18.91 28.48 -3.31
N VAL A 197 17.88 27.74 -3.71
CA VAL A 197 16.94 27.06 -2.82
C VAL A 197 16.73 25.63 -3.30
N LEU A 198 16.55 24.72 -2.35
CA LEU A 198 16.38 23.30 -2.60
C LEU A 198 15.26 22.77 -1.70
N GLY A 199 14.50 21.81 -2.20
CA GLY A 199 13.48 21.10 -1.44
C GLY A 199 13.39 19.64 -1.88
N GLU A 200 12.83 18.81 -1.02
CA GLU A 200 12.57 17.40 -1.31
C GLU A 200 11.20 17.00 -0.78
N ASN A 201 10.47 16.24 -1.58
CA ASN A 201 9.32 15.48 -1.13
C ASN A 201 9.56 13.99 -1.36
N LEU A 202 9.08 13.17 -0.43
CA LEU A 202 9.10 11.72 -0.55
C LEU A 202 7.68 11.18 -0.46
N ALA A 203 7.37 10.19 -1.29
CA ALA A 203 6.11 9.45 -1.19
C ALA A 203 6.32 7.96 -1.48
N LEU A 204 5.47 7.14 -0.85
CA LEU A 204 5.31 5.74 -1.18
C LEU A 204 3.81 5.46 -1.36
N ALA A 205 3.38 5.17 -2.59
CA ALA A 205 1.97 4.90 -2.89
C ALA A 205 1.81 4.00 -4.11
N ALA A 206 0.60 3.47 -4.31
CA ALA A 206 0.33 2.50 -5.38
C ALA A 206 0.22 3.12 -6.78
N THR A 207 -0.07 4.43 -6.89
CA THR A 207 -0.32 5.08 -8.19
C THR A 207 0.22 6.51 -8.22
N PRO A 208 0.54 7.06 -9.41
CA PRO A 208 0.95 8.47 -9.58
C PRO A 208 -0.03 9.45 -8.94
N LYS A 209 -1.33 9.22 -9.13
CA LYS A 209 -2.38 10.06 -8.55
C LYS A 209 -2.35 10.03 -7.02
N ALA A 210 -2.21 8.85 -6.42
CA ALA A 210 -2.14 8.72 -4.97
C ALA A 210 -0.89 9.39 -4.40
N VAL A 211 0.24 9.33 -5.10
CA VAL A 211 1.45 10.09 -4.73
C VAL A 211 1.15 11.59 -4.68
N HIS A 212 0.61 12.16 -5.76
CA HIS A 212 0.34 13.59 -5.84
C HIS A 212 -0.70 14.05 -4.82
N ASP A 213 -1.83 13.34 -4.72
CA ASP A 213 -2.92 13.67 -3.79
C ASP A 213 -2.41 13.68 -2.34
N GLY A 214 -1.62 12.67 -1.95
CA GLY A 214 -1.07 12.57 -0.61
C GLY A 214 -0.11 13.72 -0.31
N LEU A 215 0.84 13.99 -1.21
CA LEU A 215 1.76 15.13 -1.07
C LEU A 215 1.00 16.47 -0.94
N MET A 216 -0.09 16.66 -1.70
CA MET A 216 -0.92 17.87 -1.60
C MET A 216 -1.80 17.95 -0.35
N ALA A 217 -2.12 16.81 0.28
CA ALA A 217 -2.84 16.74 1.55
C ALA A 217 -1.94 17.04 2.75
N SER A 218 -0.64 16.79 2.63
CA SER A 218 0.34 17.10 3.67
C SER A 218 0.86 18.53 3.56
N ARG A 219 0.75 19.29 4.66
CA ARG A 219 1.13 20.70 4.69
C ARG A 219 2.57 20.96 4.25
N GLY A 220 3.54 20.22 4.78
CA GLY A 220 4.97 20.45 4.46
C GLY A 220 5.29 20.15 2.99
N HIS A 221 4.76 19.05 2.47
CA HIS A 221 4.98 18.65 1.07
C HIS A 221 4.28 19.58 0.08
N ARG A 222 3.05 20.00 0.40
CA ARG A 222 2.32 21.02 -0.36
C ARG A 222 3.07 22.35 -0.38
N GLU A 223 3.65 22.76 0.74
CA GLU A 223 4.47 23.99 0.82
C GLU A 223 5.65 23.92 -0.15
N ASN A 224 6.29 22.76 -0.33
CA ASN A 224 7.32 22.56 -1.36
C ASN A 224 6.75 22.65 -2.79
N ILE A 225 5.68 21.91 -3.10
CA ILE A 225 5.05 21.89 -4.44
C ILE A 225 4.64 23.30 -4.88
N LEU A 226 4.10 24.10 -3.96
CA LEU A 226 3.57 25.44 -4.22
C LEU A 226 4.58 26.56 -3.89
N ARG A 227 5.84 26.23 -3.65
CA ARG A 227 6.84 27.26 -3.34
C ARG A 227 7.16 28.09 -4.60
N PRO A 228 6.97 29.42 -4.57
CA PRO A 228 7.23 30.27 -5.74
C PRO A 228 8.70 30.36 -6.14
N GLU A 229 9.63 30.18 -5.20
CA GLU A 229 11.07 30.29 -5.47
C GLU A 229 11.62 29.12 -6.30
N PHE A 230 10.90 27.99 -6.37
CA PHE A 230 11.32 26.88 -7.22
C PHE A 230 10.97 27.15 -8.69
N THR A 231 11.91 26.81 -9.57
CA THR A 231 11.80 26.96 -11.02
C THR A 231 11.99 25.64 -11.77
N ARG A 232 12.57 24.63 -11.09
CA ARG A 232 12.87 23.32 -11.64
C ARG A 232 12.48 22.21 -10.67
N VAL A 233 12.12 21.05 -11.21
CA VAL A 233 11.92 19.82 -10.45
C VAL A 233 12.45 18.63 -11.24
N GLY A 234 13.03 17.66 -10.55
CA GLY A 234 13.20 16.31 -11.07
C GLY A 234 12.44 15.33 -10.18
N ILE A 235 11.76 14.37 -10.79
CA ILE A 235 10.96 13.38 -10.08
C ILE A 235 11.54 12.02 -10.43
N GLY A 236 12.12 11.36 -9.43
CA GLY A 236 12.54 9.97 -9.55
C GLY A 236 11.44 9.04 -9.07
N VAL A 237 11.20 7.96 -9.81
CA VAL A 237 10.17 6.97 -9.47
C VAL A 237 10.71 5.58 -9.68
N VAL A 238 10.75 4.79 -8.61
CA VAL A 238 11.09 3.38 -8.65
C VAL A 238 9.87 2.56 -8.24
N ALA A 239 9.43 1.67 -9.12
CA ALA A 239 8.45 0.64 -8.80
C ALA A 239 9.13 -0.53 -8.08
N GLY A 240 8.51 -1.01 -7.00
CA GLY A 240 8.98 -2.16 -6.24
C GLY A 240 7.84 -2.87 -5.50
N PRO A 241 8.17 -3.84 -4.61
CA PRO A 241 7.17 -4.68 -3.92
C PRO A 241 6.14 -3.92 -3.08
N LEU A 242 6.46 -2.69 -2.67
CA LEU A 242 5.58 -1.85 -1.84
C LEU A 242 4.80 -0.78 -2.64
N GLY A 243 5.01 -0.68 -3.95
CA GLY A 243 4.40 0.35 -4.81
C GLY A 243 5.42 1.21 -5.52
N LEU A 244 5.08 2.49 -5.72
CA LEU A 244 5.94 3.50 -6.31
C LEU A 244 6.61 4.29 -5.19
N MET A 245 7.93 4.19 -5.09
CA MET A 245 8.74 5.06 -4.26
C MET A 245 9.18 6.27 -5.07
N VAL A 246 8.77 7.44 -4.62
CA VAL A 246 8.92 8.69 -5.34
C VAL A 246 9.75 9.68 -4.56
N VAL A 247 10.66 10.34 -5.27
CA VAL A 247 11.50 11.42 -4.75
C VAL A 247 11.34 12.62 -5.69
N GLU A 248 10.70 13.69 -5.22
CA GLU A 248 10.66 14.97 -5.93
C GLU A 248 11.77 15.86 -5.39
N VAL A 249 12.69 16.28 -6.26
CA VAL A 249 13.77 17.22 -5.91
C VAL A 249 13.52 18.55 -6.59
N PHE A 250 13.31 19.58 -5.79
CA PHE A 250 12.99 20.94 -6.23
C PHE A 250 14.20 21.85 -6.20
N GLN A 251 14.31 22.74 -7.18
CA GLN A 251 15.42 23.68 -7.31
C GLN A 251 14.94 25.07 -7.76
N GLY A 252 15.56 26.11 -7.18
CA GLY A 252 15.43 27.51 -7.59
C GLY A 252 16.73 28.29 -7.52
#